data_AF-A0A9X5UH59-F1
#
_entry.id   AF-A0A9X5UH59-F1
#
_cell.length_a   1.000
_cell.length_b   1.000
_cell.length_c   1.000
_cell.angle_alpha   90.00
_cell.angle_beta   90.00
_cell.angle_gamma   90.00
#
_symmetry.space_group_name_H-M   'P 1'
#
loop_
_entity.id
_entity.type
_entity.pdbx_description
1 polymer ?
#
loop_
_entity_poly.entity_id
_entity_poly.type
_entity_poly.pdbx_seq_one_letter_code
_entity_poly.pdbx_strand_id
1 'polypeptide(L)'
;MILRARRIERLEEHPNLRGILGILAQLVHTSDGELAQLAVEWRNSPALAVARDRALSPESPLVVEVLAAFDALSAIYADDLSGAEYVTVDPSVTATALRSMRDALAAAYARPILSRSEYAGLMRPWRMVYPRVRSHEPDLGPSAADVKRVLAALPRLAVRCHDPRSSEVFEGLLVTALTRDESDHQEAMDAAFGTAVLTGRRRVWTLVRRSAAEGFWRPCQDCRGNGALLAQDPSTEARVMELCADLACALLVEDLLDPVLCARLTTPLTALIPLQDHSVH
;
A
#
# COMPACT_ATOMS: atom_id res chain seq x y z
N MET A 1 -43.03 -0.67 -3.78
CA MET A 1 -42.09 -1.27 -4.76
C MET A 1 -40.68 -0.99 -4.27
N ILE A 2 -40.09 -1.91 -3.49
CA ILE A 2 -38.76 -1.73 -2.92
C ILE A 2 -37.76 -1.97 -4.04
N LEU A 3 -37.14 -0.91 -4.56
CA LEU A 3 -35.95 -1.04 -5.39
C LEU A 3 -34.91 -1.78 -4.54
N ARG A 4 -34.68 -3.07 -4.82
CA ARG A 4 -33.52 -3.78 -4.30
C ARG A 4 -32.31 -2.97 -4.74
N ALA A 5 -31.67 -2.28 -3.79
CA ALA A 5 -30.41 -1.60 -4.05
C ALA A 5 -29.47 -2.63 -4.67
N ARG A 6 -28.92 -2.32 -5.85
CA ARG A 6 -27.94 -3.18 -6.52
C ARG A 6 -26.80 -3.41 -5.52
N ARG A 7 -26.56 -4.67 -5.16
CA ARG A 7 -25.43 -5.04 -4.31
C ARG A 7 -24.16 -4.65 -5.05
N ILE A 8 -23.29 -3.91 -4.38
CA ILE A 8 -21.99 -3.52 -4.92
C ILE A 8 -21.01 -4.60 -4.50
N GLU A 9 -20.53 -5.38 -5.46
CA GLU A 9 -19.64 -6.52 -5.21
C GLU A 9 -18.19 -6.22 -5.58
N ARG A 10 -17.97 -5.20 -6.42
CA ARG A 10 -16.64 -4.78 -6.88
C ARG A 10 -16.45 -3.28 -6.72
N LEU A 11 -15.22 -2.86 -6.45
CA LEU A 11 -14.88 -1.46 -6.22
C LEU A 11 -15.21 -0.58 -7.44
N GLU A 12 -14.96 -1.07 -8.64
CA GLU A 12 -15.25 -0.40 -9.91
C GLU A 12 -16.75 -0.11 -10.14
N GLU A 13 -17.64 -0.86 -9.49
CA GLU A 13 -19.09 -0.64 -9.53
C GLU A 13 -19.55 0.42 -8.52
N HIS A 14 -18.66 0.85 -7.63
CA HIS A 14 -19.02 1.72 -6.53
C HIS A 14 -19.36 3.14 -7.03
N PRO A 15 -20.54 3.70 -6.71
CA PRO A 15 -20.96 5.02 -7.21
C PRO A 15 -20.08 6.17 -6.69
N ASN A 16 -19.33 5.94 -5.61
CA ASN A 16 -18.36 6.88 -5.05
C ASN A 16 -16.89 6.47 -5.32
N LEU A 17 -16.62 5.70 -6.39
CA LEU A 17 -15.29 5.19 -6.73
C LEU A 17 -14.20 6.28 -6.71
N ARG A 18 -14.44 7.42 -7.36
CA ARG A 18 -13.47 8.53 -7.39
C ARG A 18 -13.15 9.07 -6.00
N GLY A 19 -14.14 9.14 -5.11
CA GLY A 19 -13.95 9.57 -3.73
C GLY A 19 -13.13 8.57 -2.93
N ILE A 20 -13.38 7.29 -3.11
CA ILE A 20 -12.60 6.21 -2.49
C ILE A 20 -11.14 6.26 -2.95
N LEU A 21 -10.90 6.24 -4.26
CA LEU A 21 -9.55 6.27 -4.82
C LEU A 21 -8.79 7.52 -4.41
N GLY A 22 -9.46 8.68 -4.36
CA GLY A 22 -8.81 9.91 -3.94
C GLY A 22 -8.45 9.95 -2.45
N ILE A 23 -9.22 9.29 -1.58
CA ILE A 23 -8.83 9.11 -0.18
C ILE A 23 -7.62 8.18 -0.11
N LEU A 24 -7.74 6.98 -0.69
CA LEU A 24 -6.69 5.95 -0.64
C LEU A 24 -5.33 6.47 -1.13
N ALA A 25 -5.32 7.18 -2.25
CA ALA A 25 -4.08 7.73 -2.79
C ALA A 25 -3.46 8.80 -1.89
N GLN A 26 -4.28 9.62 -1.21
CA GLN A 26 -3.78 10.68 -0.34
C GLN A 26 -3.30 10.17 1.03
N LEU A 27 -3.78 9.01 1.50
CA LEU A 27 -3.45 8.50 2.84
C LEU A 27 -1.94 8.40 3.07
N VAL A 28 -1.18 7.89 2.11
CA VAL A 28 0.28 7.71 2.22
C VAL A 28 1.08 9.00 2.07
N HIS A 29 0.46 10.06 1.54
CA HIS A 29 1.07 11.38 1.35
C HIS A 29 0.68 12.39 2.41
N THR A 30 -0.10 11.99 3.41
CA THR A 30 -0.40 12.88 4.54
C THR A 30 0.93 13.26 5.18
N SER A 31 1.25 14.55 5.20
CA SER A 31 2.41 15.09 5.90
C SER A 31 2.21 15.10 7.41
N ASP A 32 3.30 15.28 8.16
CA ASP A 32 3.25 15.35 9.63
C ASP A 32 2.40 16.53 10.13
N GLY A 33 2.41 17.66 9.40
CA GLY A 33 1.53 18.79 9.68
C GLY A 33 0.05 18.49 9.40
N GLU A 34 -0.25 17.79 8.31
CA GLU A 34 -1.62 17.36 7.98
C GLU A 34 -2.15 16.32 8.97
N LEU A 35 -1.29 15.43 9.50
CA LEU A 35 -1.66 14.52 10.59
C LEU A 35 -2.13 15.29 11.82
N ALA A 36 -1.35 16.30 12.25
CA ALA A 36 -1.73 17.12 13.39
C ALA A 36 -3.08 17.81 13.17
N GLN A 37 -3.33 18.33 11.96
CA GLN A 37 -4.61 18.94 11.61
C GLN A 37 -5.78 17.94 11.62
N LEU A 38 -5.58 16.74 11.04
CA LEU A 38 -6.57 15.66 11.06
C LEU A 38 -6.94 15.24 12.48
N ALA A 39 -5.97 15.22 13.40
CA ALA A 39 -6.19 14.92 14.80
C ALA A 39 -7.01 16.01 15.50
N VAL A 40 -6.67 17.29 15.28
CA VAL A 40 -7.37 18.44 15.86
C VAL A 40 -8.83 18.51 15.40
N GLU A 41 -9.09 18.20 14.13
CA GLU A 41 -10.43 18.23 13.55
C GLU A 41 -11.27 17.00 13.93
N TRP A 42 -10.65 15.93 14.45
CA TRP A 42 -11.40 14.74 14.84
C TRP A 42 -12.37 15.03 15.99
N ARG A 43 -13.61 14.59 15.85
CA ARG A 43 -14.64 14.73 16.89
C ARG A 43 -15.31 13.40 17.16
N ASN A 44 -15.55 13.14 18.43
CA ASN A 44 -16.43 12.06 18.86
C ASN A 44 -17.74 12.63 19.41
N SER A 45 -18.86 12.25 18.82
CA SER A 45 -20.19 12.60 19.29
C SER A 45 -21.12 11.40 19.14
N PRO A 46 -22.22 11.32 19.92
CA PRO A 46 -23.16 10.21 19.77
C PRO A 46 -23.70 10.05 18.34
N ALA A 47 -23.96 11.17 17.66
CA ALA A 47 -24.43 11.15 16.27
C ALA A 47 -23.37 10.58 15.30
N LEU A 48 -22.09 10.91 15.50
CA LEU A 48 -21.01 10.35 14.67
C LEU A 48 -20.73 8.89 15.02
N ALA A 49 -20.91 8.46 16.27
CA ALA A 49 -20.80 7.05 16.65
C ALA A 49 -21.83 6.20 15.89
N VAL A 50 -23.10 6.62 15.88
CA VAL A 50 -24.17 5.95 15.09
C VAL A 50 -23.83 5.92 13.59
N ALA A 51 -23.29 7.02 13.05
CA ALA A 51 -22.86 7.07 11.65
C ALA A 51 -21.72 6.07 11.35
N ARG A 52 -20.75 5.92 12.26
CA ARG A 52 -19.64 4.94 12.13
C ARG A 52 -20.17 3.51 12.18
N ASP A 53 -21.05 3.20 13.13
CA ASP A 53 -21.65 1.87 13.26
C ASP A 53 -22.40 1.49 11.98
N ARG A 54 -23.12 2.44 11.40
CA ARG A 54 -23.79 2.24 10.10
C ARG A 54 -22.79 2.05 8.96
N ALA A 55 -21.74 2.86 8.90
CA ALA A 55 -20.72 2.80 7.86
C ALA A 55 -19.90 1.50 7.88
N LEU A 56 -19.78 0.87 9.05
CA LEU A 56 -19.08 -0.39 9.27
C LEU A 56 -20.03 -1.58 9.45
N SER A 57 -21.33 -1.38 9.20
CA SER A 57 -22.30 -2.47 9.28
C SER A 57 -22.05 -3.52 8.18
N PRO A 58 -22.46 -4.78 8.37
CA PRO A 58 -22.39 -5.82 7.32
C PRO A 58 -23.12 -5.47 6.03
N GLU A 59 -24.09 -4.55 6.11
CA GLU A 59 -24.85 -4.03 4.96
C GLU A 59 -24.10 -2.93 4.20
N SER A 60 -22.95 -2.47 4.71
CA SER A 60 -22.13 -1.46 4.06
C SER A 60 -21.45 -2.04 2.82
N PRO A 61 -21.49 -1.33 1.68
CA PRO A 61 -20.80 -1.75 0.47
C PRO A 61 -19.32 -2.01 0.72
N LEU A 62 -18.85 -3.20 0.34
CA LEU A 62 -17.43 -3.57 0.39
C LEU A 62 -16.81 -3.37 1.78
N VAL A 63 -17.55 -3.71 2.85
CA VAL A 63 -17.08 -3.51 4.23
C VAL A 63 -15.78 -4.29 4.53
N VAL A 64 -15.59 -5.44 3.90
CA VAL A 64 -14.37 -6.25 4.06
C VAL A 64 -13.16 -5.49 3.52
N GLU A 65 -13.31 -4.81 2.39
CA GLU A 65 -12.30 -3.96 1.75
C GLU A 65 -11.99 -2.74 2.62
N VAL A 66 -12.99 -2.15 3.27
CA VAL A 66 -12.78 -1.06 4.24
C VAL A 66 -11.92 -1.53 5.41
N LEU A 67 -12.22 -2.70 5.98
CA LEU A 67 -11.46 -3.26 7.11
C LEU A 67 -10.03 -3.62 6.68
N ALA A 68 -9.86 -4.25 5.52
CA ALA A 68 -8.54 -4.53 4.96
C ALA A 68 -7.72 -3.25 4.75
N ALA A 69 -8.36 -2.16 4.31
CA ALA A 69 -7.71 -0.87 4.18
C ALA A 69 -7.40 -0.20 5.55
N PHE A 70 -8.15 -0.48 6.61
CA PHE A 70 -7.78 -0.06 7.98
C PHE A 70 -6.53 -0.78 8.48
N ASP A 71 -6.41 -2.07 8.19
CA ASP A 71 -5.21 -2.85 8.52
C ASP A 71 -4.00 -2.34 7.73
N ALA A 72 -4.18 -2.10 6.43
CA ALA A 72 -3.16 -1.49 5.59
C ALA A 72 -2.70 -0.13 6.13
N LEU A 73 -3.65 0.73 6.51
CA LEU A 73 -3.35 2.04 7.07
C LEU A 73 -2.58 1.92 8.40
N SER A 74 -2.92 0.96 9.25
CA SER A 74 -2.23 0.74 10.52
C SER A 74 -0.78 0.28 10.29
N ALA A 75 -0.56 -0.57 9.30
CA ALA A 75 0.77 -1.03 8.91
C ALA A 75 1.63 0.11 8.34
N ILE A 76 1.05 0.96 7.47
CA ILE A 76 1.74 2.11 6.87
C ILE A 76 2.23 3.11 7.93
N TYR A 77 1.45 3.29 8.99
CA TYR A 77 1.73 4.22 10.08
C TYR A 77 2.32 3.52 11.32
N ALA A 78 2.83 2.30 11.20
CA ALA A 78 3.33 1.54 12.34
C ALA A 78 4.45 2.28 13.09
N ASP A 79 5.40 2.89 12.35
CA ASP A 79 6.48 3.69 12.93
C ASP A 79 5.97 4.97 13.60
N ASP A 80 4.95 5.60 13.02
CA ASP A 80 4.31 6.78 13.59
C ASP A 80 3.52 6.46 14.87
N LEU A 81 3.02 5.23 15.00
CA LEU A 81 2.30 4.73 16.18
C LEU A 81 3.25 4.22 17.26
N SER A 82 4.43 3.71 16.89
CA SER A 82 5.45 3.25 17.84
C SER A 82 6.32 4.40 18.37
N GLY A 83 6.36 5.53 17.66
CA GLY A 83 7.24 6.65 17.99
C GLY A 83 8.69 6.37 17.63
N ALA A 84 8.93 5.84 16.42
CA ALA A 84 10.28 5.62 15.92
C ALA A 84 11.13 6.90 15.99
N GLU A 85 12.45 6.77 16.16
CA GLU A 85 13.37 7.90 16.44
C GLU A 85 13.30 9.04 15.41
N TYR A 86 13.05 8.72 14.15
CA TYR A 86 12.93 9.68 13.05
C TYR A 86 11.52 10.25 12.86
N VAL A 87 10.55 9.84 13.67
CA VAL A 87 9.18 10.37 13.66
C VAL A 87 9.09 11.55 14.63
N THR A 88 8.60 12.68 14.13
CA THR A 88 8.46 13.91 14.92
C THR A 88 7.06 14.09 15.53
N VAL A 89 6.07 13.33 15.03
CA VAL A 89 4.67 13.42 15.48
C VAL A 89 4.46 12.51 16.68
N ASP A 90 3.83 13.04 17.73
CA ASP A 90 3.47 12.26 18.90
C ASP A 90 2.55 11.07 18.53
N PRO A 91 2.81 9.85 19.02
CA PRO A 91 1.99 8.68 18.68
C PRO A 91 0.49 8.82 18.96
N SER A 92 0.10 9.59 19.98
CA SER A 92 -1.31 9.84 20.30
C SER A 92 -1.99 10.76 19.28
N VAL A 93 -1.23 11.70 18.70
CA VAL A 93 -1.68 12.55 17.59
C VAL A 93 -1.89 11.68 16.36
N THR A 94 -0.93 10.83 16.01
CA THR A 94 -1.06 9.85 14.93
C THR A 94 -2.30 8.97 15.14
N ALA A 95 -2.45 8.36 16.31
CA ALA A 95 -3.58 7.50 16.62
C ALA A 95 -4.93 8.21 16.46
N THR A 96 -5.01 9.50 16.81
CA THR A 96 -6.22 10.32 16.63
C THR A 96 -6.46 10.68 15.16
N ALA A 97 -5.41 11.05 14.42
CA ALA A 97 -5.49 11.32 12.99
C ALA A 97 -5.95 10.10 12.20
N LEU A 98 -5.47 8.90 12.55
CA LEU A 98 -5.91 7.66 11.91
C LEU A 98 -7.41 7.39 12.13
N ARG A 99 -8.01 7.84 13.26
CA ARG A 99 -9.47 7.76 13.42
C ARG A 99 -10.19 8.66 12.41
N SER A 100 -9.71 9.89 12.19
CA SER A 100 -10.23 10.78 11.13
C SER A 100 -10.12 10.15 9.73
N MET A 101 -8.99 9.53 9.43
CA MET A 101 -8.77 8.86 8.14
C MET A 101 -9.71 7.66 7.94
N ARG A 102 -9.86 6.83 8.98
CA ARG A 102 -10.77 5.68 8.98
C ARG A 102 -12.23 6.11 8.82
N ASP A 103 -12.63 7.20 9.48
CA ASP A 103 -13.96 7.78 9.32
C ASP A 103 -14.22 8.21 7.87
N ALA A 104 -13.24 8.89 7.25
CA ALA A 104 -13.35 9.33 5.87
C ALA A 104 -13.46 8.15 4.88
N LEU A 105 -12.62 7.13 5.09
CA LEU A 105 -12.62 5.93 4.26
C LEU A 105 -13.93 5.15 4.40
N ALA A 106 -14.35 4.83 5.61
CA ALA A 106 -15.63 4.16 5.86
C ALA A 106 -16.80 4.95 5.30
N ALA A 107 -16.82 6.28 5.46
CA ALA A 107 -17.87 7.13 4.91
C ALA A 107 -17.89 7.14 3.38
N ALA A 108 -16.73 7.07 2.72
CA ALA A 108 -16.65 7.05 1.28
C ALA A 108 -17.23 5.76 0.67
N TYR A 109 -16.96 4.61 1.30
CA TYR A 109 -17.56 3.33 0.93
C TYR A 109 -19.04 3.26 1.33
N ALA A 110 -19.39 3.66 2.54
CA ALA A 110 -20.77 3.64 3.01
C ALA A 110 -21.65 4.74 2.39
N ARG A 111 -21.14 5.57 1.47
CA ARG A 111 -21.86 6.69 0.87
C ARG A 111 -23.28 6.34 0.39
N PRO A 112 -23.55 5.18 -0.23
CA PRO A 112 -24.89 4.80 -0.67
C PRO A 112 -25.91 4.59 0.46
N ILE A 113 -25.44 4.21 1.66
CA ILE A 113 -26.30 3.87 2.80
C ILE A 113 -26.34 4.97 3.88
N LEU A 114 -25.37 5.89 3.87
CA LEU A 114 -25.33 7.04 4.75
C LEU A 114 -26.21 8.18 4.24
N SER A 115 -26.96 8.79 5.15
CA SER A 115 -27.60 10.09 4.92
C SER A 115 -26.57 11.17 4.60
N ARG A 116 -27.05 12.30 4.06
CA ARG A 116 -26.19 13.43 3.71
C ARG A 116 -25.46 14.01 4.93
N SER A 117 -26.12 14.07 6.09
CA SER A 117 -25.55 14.59 7.33
C SER A 117 -24.52 13.64 7.94
N GLU A 118 -24.81 12.33 7.98
CA GLU A 118 -23.86 11.31 8.45
C GLU A 118 -22.58 11.33 7.61
N TYR A 119 -22.72 11.27 6.28
CA TYR A 119 -21.58 11.34 5.36
C TYR A 119 -20.80 12.64 5.50
N ALA A 120 -21.47 13.79 5.59
CA ALA A 120 -20.80 15.07 5.77
C ALA A 120 -20.07 15.18 7.11
N GLY A 121 -20.65 14.61 8.18
CA GLY A 121 -20.06 14.58 9.52
C GLY A 121 -18.77 13.77 9.56
N LEU A 122 -18.79 12.53 9.05
CA LEU A 122 -17.60 11.66 9.01
C LEU A 122 -16.51 12.20 8.07
N MET A 123 -16.88 12.78 6.93
CA MET A 123 -15.93 13.36 5.98
C MET A 123 -15.38 14.73 6.41
N ARG A 124 -15.92 15.34 7.47
CA ARG A 124 -15.57 16.72 7.83
C ARG A 124 -14.07 16.91 8.10
N PRO A 125 -13.42 16.12 8.98
CA PRO A 125 -11.99 16.31 9.25
C PRO A 125 -11.15 16.20 7.97
N TRP A 126 -11.47 15.20 7.15
CA TRP A 126 -10.82 14.98 5.86
C TRP A 126 -10.95 16.17 4.92
N ARG A 127 -12.15 16.75 4.80
CA ARG A 127 -12.39 17.89 3.91
C ARG A 127 -11.80 19.21 4.42
N MET A 128 -11.59 19.34 5.73
CA MET A 128 -10.91 20.51 6.30
C MET A 128 -9.44 20.54 5.88
N VAL A 129 -8.79 19.38 5.85
CA VAL A 129 -7.38 19.24 5.46
C VAL A 129 -7.24 19.13 3.93
N TYR A 130 -8.15 18.40 3.29
CA TYR A 130 -8.16 18.13 1.85
C TYR A 130 -9.44 18.67 1.19
N PRO A 131 -9.55 19.99 0.97
CA PRO A 131 -10.76 20.60 0.42
C PRO A 131 -11.04 20.21 -1.04
N ARG A 132 -10.02 19.71 -1.75
CA ARG A 132 -10.13 19.23 -3.14
C ARG A 132 -9.78 17.75 -3.19
N VAL A 133 -10.60 16.98 -3.89
CA VAL A 133 -10.30 15.57 -4.17
C VAL A 133 -9.09 15.52 -5.09
N ARG A 134 -8.03 14.86 -4.63
CA ARG A 134 -6.88 14.49 -5.46
C ARG A 134 -7.09 13.04 -5.83
N SER A 135 -7.35 12.74 -7.10
CA SER A 135 -7.49 11.36 -7.59
C SER A 135 -6.25 10.89 -8.34
N HIS A 136 -5.10 11.50 -8.06
CA HIS A 136 -3.83 11.09 -8.64
C HIS A 136 -3.35 9.86 -7.89
N GLU A 137 -2.73 8.93 -8.61
CA GLU A 137 -2.04 7.81 -8.00
C GLU A 137 -0.99 8.30 -6.99
N PRO A 138 -0.59 7.45 -6.03
CA PRO A 138 0.50 7.79 -5.16
C PRO A 138 1.74 8.23 -5.95
N ASP A 139 2.38 9.31 -5.50
CA ASP A 139 3.67 9.74 -6.00
C ASP A 139 4.72 8.70 -5.60
N LEU A 140 5.12 7.88 -6.57
CA LEU A 140 6.13 6.84 -6.44
C LEU A 140 7.53 7.33 -6.86
N GLY A 141 7.73 8.65 -6.91
CA GLY A 141 9.00 9.26 -7.28
C GLY A 141 9.24 9.31 -8.81
N PRO A 142 10.45 9.71 -9.23
CA PRO A 142 10.80 9.89 -10.66
C PRO A 142 10.65 8.59 -11.47
N SER A 143 10.93 7.46 -10.84
CA SER A 143 10.94 6.13 -11.46
C SER A 143 9.65 5.36 -11.16
N ALA A 144 8.53 6.07 -10.99
CA ALA A 144 7.22 5.50 -10.70
C ALA A 144 6.81 4.39 -11.68
N ALA A 145 7.20 4.51 -12.96
CA ALA A 145 6.93 3.48 -13.97
C ALA A 145 7.69 2.17 -13.67
N ASP A 146 8.95 2.26 -13.27
CA ASP A 146 9.78 1.11 -12.88
C ASP A 146 9.27 0.48 -11.59
N VAL A 147 8.94 1.27 -10.56
CA VAL A 147 8.32 0.78 -9.32
C VAL A 147 7.07 -0.06 -9.64
N LYS A 148 6.17 0.46 -10.48
CA LYS A 148 4.97 -0.26 -10.89
C LYS A 148 5.29 -1.53 -11.67
N ARG A 149 6.29 -1.51 -12.56
CA ARG A 149 6.73 -2.69 -13.31
C ARG A 149 7.27 -3.79 -12.38
N VAL A 150 8.05 -3.43 -11.37
CA VAL A 150 8.53 -4.37 -10.35
C VAL A 150 7.35 -4.97 -9.57
N LEU A 151 6.45 -4.12 -9.06
CA LEU A 151 5.28 -4.58 -8.31
C LEU A 151 4.34 -5.47 -9.15
N ALA A 152 4.19 -5.17 -10.44
CA ALA A 152 3.38 -5.97 -11.36
C ALA A 152 4.02 -7.33 -11.72
N ALA A 153 5.35 -7.47 -11.61
CA ALA A 153 6.04 -8.73 -11.85
C ALA A 153 5.90 -9.73 -10.69
N LEU A 154 5.68 -9.26 -9.46
CA LEU A 154 5.65 -10.11 -8.26
C LEU A 154 4.54 -11.17 -8.27
N PRO A 155 3.29 -10.88 -8.68
CA PRO A 155 2.28 -11.92 -8.88
C PRO A 155 2.68 -12.98 -9.92
N ARG A 156 3.49 -12.64 -10.92
CA ARG A 156 3.98 -13.60 -11.93
C ARG A 156 5.00 -14.56 -11.31
N LEU A 157 5.92 -14.02 -10.51
CA LEU A 157 6.86 -14.82 -9.71
C LEU A 157 6.15 -15.75 -8.73
N ALA A 158 5.03 -15.31 -8.16
CA ALA A 158 4.20 -16.12 -7.26
C ALA A 158 3.61 -17.37 -7.94
N VAL A 159 3.34 -17.31 -9.26
CA VAL A 159 2.75 -18.41 -10.05
C VAL A 159 3.78 -19.18 -10.88
N ARG A 160 5.08 -19.07 -10.56
CA ARG A 160 6.19 -19.72 -11.26
C ARG A 160 6.08 -21.23 -11.40
N CYS A 161 5.31 -21.90 -10.55
CA CYS A 161 5.05 -23.34 -10.63
C CYS A 161 4.43 -23.80 -11.95
N HIS A 162 3.81 -22.89 -12.71
CA HIS A 162 3.20 -23.17 -14.01
C HIS A 162 3.76 -22.29 -15.15
N ASP A 163 4.75 -21.45 -14.87
CA ASP A 163 5.37 -20.57 -15.85
C ASP A 163 6.89 -20.75 -15.82
N PRO A 164 7.46 -21.55 -16.76
CA PRO A 164 8.90 -21.76 -16.86
C PRO A 164 9.70 -20.46 -16.92
N ARG A 165 9.16 -19.41 -17.56
CA ARG A 165 9.83 -18.11 -17.65
C ARG A 165 9.89 -17.42 -16.29
N SER A 166 8.81 -17.47 -15.52
CA SER A 166 8.80 -16.97 -14.14
C SER A 166 9.70 -17.81 -13.22
N SER A 167 9.83 -19.11 -13.47
CA SER A 167 10.78 -19.97 -12.75
C SER A 167 12.23 -19.60 -13.03
N GLU A 168 12.60 -19.39 -14.30
CA GLU A 168 13.96 -18.98 -14.68
C GLU A 168 14.34 -17.62 -14.08
N VAL A 169 13.42 -16.66 -14.12
CA VAL A 169 13.63 -15.34 -13.50
C VAL A 169 13.78 -15.46 -11.99
N PHE A 170 12.96 -16.29 -11.34
CA PHE A 170 13.05 -16.54 -9.90
C PHE A 170 14.42 -17.10 -9.51
N GLU A 171 14.92 -18.11 -10.22
CA GLU A 171 16.24 -18.70 -9.96
C GLU A 171 17.37 -17.68 -10.14
N GLY A 172 17.29 -16.83 -11.17
CA GLY A 172 18.26 -15.74 -11.37
C GLY A 172 18.27 -14.71 -10.24
N LEU A 173 17.08 -14.32 -9.77
CA LEU A 173 16.92 -13.43 -8.61
C LEU A 173 17.42 -14.10 -7.33
N LEU A 174 17.20 -15.40 -7.17
CA LEU A 174 17.69 -16.15 -6.03
C LEU A 174 19.22 -16.20 -6.01
N VAL A 175 19.86 -16.50 -7.13
CA VAL A 175 21.33 -16.44 -7.25
C VAL A 175 21.84 -15.06 -6.87
N THR A 176 21.17 -14.00 -7.34
CA THR A 176 21.51 -12.61 -6.97
C THR A 176 21.38 -12.38 -5.47
N ALA A 177 20.28 -12.80 -4.85
CA ALA A 177 20.05 -12.66 -3.41
C ALA A 177 21.04 -13.48 -2.56
N LEU A 178 21.55 -14.60 -3.08
CA LEU A 178 22.50 -15.46 -2.38
C LEU A 178 23.96 -15.04 -2.55
N THR A 179 24.29 -14.30 -3.61
CA THR A 179 25.67 -13.92 -3.95
C THR A 179 25.99 -12.46 -3.71
N ARG A 180 24.99 -11.62 -3.40
CA ARG A 180 25.22 -10.23 -3.03
C ARG A 180 26.04 -10.13 -1.74
N ASP A 181 26.82 -9.06 -1.63
CA ASP A 181 27.43 -8.68 -0.36
C ASP A 181 26.35 -8.08 0.55
N GLU A 182 26.08 -8.75 1.68
CA GLU A 182 25.00 -8.34 2.58
C GLU A 182 25.32 -7.06 3.34
N SER A 183 26.60 -6.78 3.60
CA SER A 183 27.03 -5.56 4.30
C SER A 183 26.83 -4.35 3.39
N ASP A 184 27.31 -4.44 2.15
CA ASP A 184 27.14 -3.37 1.15
C ASP A 184 25.67 -3.16 0.80
N HIS A 185 24.87 -4.24 0.75
CA HIS A 185 23.43 -4.16 0.53
C HIS A 185 22.72 -3.45 1.68
N GLN A 186 23.03 -3.82 2.93
CA GLN A 186 22.43 -3.20 4.10
C GLN A 186 22.79 -1.71 4.20
N GLU A 187 24.06 -1.33 3.94
CA GLU A 187 24.47 0.07 3.91
C GLU A 187 23.68 0.87 2.85
N ALA A 188 23.53 0.32 1.65
CA ALA A 188 22.75 0.96 0.60
C ALA A 188 21.27 1.10 0.97
N MET A 189 20.69 0.07 1.62
CA MET A 189 19.30 0.09 2.10
C MET A 189 19.08 1.10 3.22
N ASP A 190 20.00 1.22 4.17
CA ASP A 190 19.93 2.20 5.24
C ASP A 190 19.98 3.63 4.69
N ALA A 191 20.86 3.88 3.71
CA ALA A 191 20.94 5.16 3.01
C ALA A 191 19.67 5.48 2.22
N ALA A 192 19.11 4.48 1.51
CA ALA A 192 17.87 4.64 0.76
C ALA A 192 16.67 4.92 1.69
N PHE A 193 16.57 4.21 2.81
CA PHE A 193 15.54 4.46 3.82
C PHE A 193 15.71 5.85 4.48
N GLY A 194 16.94 6.23 4.83
CA GLY A 194 17.25 7.57 5.34
C GLY A 194 16.83 8.66 4.37
N THR A 195 17.04 8.46 3.08
CA THR A 195 16.56 9.36 2.02
C THR A 195 15.03 9.44 2.03
N ALA A 196 14.34 8.30 2.09
CA ALA A 196 12.87 8.27 2.18
C ALA A 196 12.33 9.00 3.41
N VAL A 197 13.02 8.93 4.54
CA VAL A 197 12.67 9.67 5.76
C VAL A 197 12.82 11.18 5.54
N LEU A 198 13.99 11.62 5.06
CA LEU A 198 14.29 13.05 4.84
C LEU A 198 13.35 13.72 3.83
N THR A 199 12.83 12.95 2.88
CA THR A 199 11.92 13.46 1.83
C THR A 199 10.44 13.25 2.15
N GLY A 200 10.12 12.75 3.35
CA GLY A 200 8.74 12.45 3.74
C GLY A 200 8.09 11.29 2.98
N ARG A 201 8.88 10.45 2.29
CA ARG A 201 8.42 9.28 1.52
C ARG A 201 8.38 8.00 2.35
N ARG A 202 8.74 8.01 3.63
CA ARG A 202 8.75 6.82 4.53
C ARG A 202 7.45 5.99 4.52
N ARG A 203 6.28 6.64 4.43
CA ARG A 203 4.98 5.94 4.38
C ARG A 203 4.73 5.29 3.03
N VAL A 204 5.19 5.93 1.95
CA VAL A 204 5.18 5.36 0.59
C VAL A 204 6.15 4.19 0.49
N TRP A 205 7.31 4.28 1.14
CA TRP A 205 8.25 3.17 1.28
C TRP A 205 7.58 1.94 1.91
N THR A 206 6.90 2.11 3.05
CA THR A 206 6.14 1.03 3.69
C THR A 206 5.02 0.49 2.81
N LEU A 207 4.32 1.36 2.08
CA LEU A 207 3.32 0.95 1.09
C LEU A 207 3.95 0.07 0.00
N VAL A 208 5.08 0.47 -0.59
CA VAL A 208 5.77 -0.27 -1.66
C VAL A 208 6.18 -1.66 -1.17
N ARG A 209 6.80 -1.77 0.02
CA ARG A 209 7.18 -3.07 0.60
C ARG A 209 5.96 -3.96 0.83
N ARG A 210 4.86 -3.39 1.35
CA ARG A 210 3.61 -4.12 1.59
C ARG A 210 2.98 -4.59 0.28
N SER A 211 2.91 -3.73 -0.73
CA SER A 211 2.43 -4.10 -2.07
C SER A 211 3.30 -5.18 -2.69
N ALA A 212 4.61 -5.15 -2.45
CA ALA A 212 5.50 -6.20 -2.92
C ALA A 212 5.17 -7.55 -2.28
N ALA A 213 5.06 -7.59 -0.94
CA ALA A 213 4.66 -8.78 -0.20
C ALA A 213 3.27 -9.30 -0.64
N GLU A 214 2.27 -8.43 -0.73
CA GLU A 214 0.91 -8.80 -1.18
C GLU A 214 0.87 -9.30 -2.62
N GLY A 215 1.75 -8.81 -3.49
CA GLY A 215 1.88 -9.30 -4.86
C GLY A 215 2.50 -10.70 -4.89
N PHE A 216 3.60 -10.88 -4.17
CA PHE A 216 4.41 -12.09 -4.19
C PHE A 216 3.78 -13.27 -3.45
N TRP A 217 3.13 -13.02 -2.31
CA TRP A 217 2.54 -14.08 -1.48
C TRP A 217 1.14 -14.51 -1.94
N ARG A 218 0.68 -14.04 -3.11
CA ARG A 218 -0.59 -14.50 -3.68
C ARG A 218 -0.49 -15.98 -4.02
N PRO A 219 -1.33 -16.84 -3.42
CA PRO A 219 -1.27 -18.26 -3.74
C PRO A 219 -1.72 -18.47 -5.17
N CYS A 220 -0.96 -19.28 -5.92
CA CYS A 220 -1.34 -19.74 -7.24
C CYS A 220 -2.74 -20.38 -7.22
N GLN A 221 -3.64 -19.89 -8.08
CA GLN A 221 -5.04 -20.31 -8.08
C GLN A 221 -5.19 -21.78 -8.51
N ASP A 222 -4.33 -22.26 -9.42
CA ASP A 222 -4.36 -23.64 -9.92
C ASP A 222 -3.80 -24.64 -8.90
N CYS A 223 -2.78 -24.24 -8.13
CA CYS A 223 -2.17 -25.09 -7.10
C CYS A 223 -3.02 -25.22 -5.81
N ARG A 224 -3.93 -24.27 -5.53
CA ARG A 224 -4.77 -24.29 -4.31
C ARG A 224 -5.61 -25.57 -4.15
N GLY A 225 -5.91 -26.28 -5.25
CA GLY A 225 -6.71 -27.51 -5.22
C GLY A 225 -5.92 -28.80 -4.96
N ASN A 226 -4.60 -28.81 -5.13
CA ASN A 226 -3.80 -30.04 -5.23
C ASN A 226 -2.89 -30.33 -4.02
N GLY A 227 -3.10 -29.67 -2.88
CA GLY A 227 -2.31 -29.94 -1.66
C GLY A 227 -0.84 -29.54 -1.72
N ALA A 228 -0.38 -28.91 -2.82
CA ALA A 228 0.94 -28.33 -2.97
C ALA A 228 0.96 -26.89 -2.38
N LEU A 229 0.72 -26.77 -1.07
CA LEU A 229 0.60 -25.50 -0.36
C LEU A 229 1.75 -25.24 0.61
N LEU A 230 2.97 -25.66 0.28
CA LEU A 230 4.13 -25.24 1.03
C LEU A 230 5.21 -24.78 0.08
N ALA A 231 5.69 -23.56 0.30
CA ALA A 231 6.95 -23.07 -0.20
C ALA A 231 7.96 -24.22 -0.09
N GLN A 232 8.59 -24.61 -1.21
CA GLN A 232 9.62 -25.65 -1.17
C GLN A 232 10.77 -25.25 -0.22
N ASP A 233 10.94 -23.94 -0.02
CA ASP A 233 11.75 -23.33 1.04
C ASP A 233 11.26 -21.89 1.34
N PRO A 234 10.58 -21.64 2.48
CA PRO A 234 10.10 -20.31 2.86
C PRO A 234 11.20 -19.26 2.97
N SER A 235 12.44 -19.67 3.29
CA SER A 235 13.56 -18.75 3.46
C SER A 235 14.07 -18.23 2.11
N THR A 236 14.10 -19.09 1.10
CA THR A 236 14.45 -18.76 -0.28
C THR A 236 13.42 -17.81 -0.91
N GLU A 237 12.13 -18.08 -0.71
CA GLU A 237 11.06 -17.20 -1.20
C GLU A 237 11.09 -15.81 -0.54
N ALA A 238 11.34 -15.75 0.76
CA ALA A 238 11.48 -14.49 1.49
C ALA A 238 12.63 -13.63 0.92
N ARG A 239 13.78 -14.22 0.63
CA ARG A 239 14.94 -13.52 0.05
C ARG A 239 14.64 -12.89 -1.31
N VAL A 240 13.96 -13.61 -2.20
CA VAL A 240 13.60 -13.07 -3.53
C VAL A 240 12.58 -11.94 -3.40
N MET A 241 11.59 -12.10 -2.51
CA MET A 241 10.60 -11.07 -2.23
C MET A 241 11.25 -9.80 -1.65
N GLU A 242 12.15 -9.96 -0.68
CA GLU A 242 12.92 -8.86 -0.08
C GLU A 242 13.78 -8.14 -1.12
N LEU A 243 14.50 -8.87 -1.97
CA LEU A 243 15.30 -8.29 -3.05
C LEU A 243 14.45 -7.41 -3.99
N CYS A 244 13.25 -7.87 -4.35
CA CYS A 244 12.35 -7.11 -5.22
C CYS A 244 11.73 -5.90 -4.50
N ALA A 245 11.40 -6.03 -3.21
CA ALA A 245 10.91 -4.94 -2.39
C ALA A 245 11.97 -3.85 -2.22
N ASP A 246 13.22 -4.25 -1.97
CA ASP A 246 14.39 -3.37 -1.84
C ASP A 246 14.64 -2.62 -3.14
N LEU A 247 14.64 -3.32 -4.28
CA LEU A 247 14.71 -2.74 -5.62
C LEU A 247 13.63 -1.66 -5.84
N ALA A 248 12.36 -1.99 -5.55
CA ALA A 248 11.25 -1.05 -5.72
C ALA A 248 11.38 0.17 -4.80
N CYS A 249 11.90 -0.01 -3.59
CA CYS A 249 12.15 1.08 -2.64
C CYS A 249 13.33 1.95 -3.04
N ALA A 250 14.38 1.39 -3.65
CA ALA A 250 15.49 2.18 -4.20
C ALA A 250 15.02 3.09 -5.34
N LEU A 251 14.21 2.57 -6.26
CA LEU A 251 13.62 3.33 -7.36
C LEU A 251 12.71 4.48 -6.88
N LEU A 252 12.03 4.31 -5.74
CA LEU A 252 11.19 5.35 -5.13
C LEU A 252 12.00 6.61 -4.75
N VAL A 253 13.28 6.45 -4.41
CA VAL A 253 14.17 7.53 -3.95
C VAL A 253 15.36 7.79 -4.88
N GLU A 254 15.29 7.28 -6.11
CA GLU A 254 16.38 7.36 -7.09
C GLU A 254 16.83 8.81 -7.37
N ASP A 255 15.93 9.79 -7.29
CA ASP A 255 16.26 11.21 -7.49
C ASP A 255 17.27 11.77 -6.48
N LEU A 256 17.40 11.13 -5.32
CA LEU A 256 18.10 11.67 -4.16
C LEU A 256 19.08 10.69 -3.51
N LEU A 257 19.06 9.43 -3.93
CA LEU A 257 20.01 8.42 -3.51
C LEU A 257 21.34 8.58 -4.26
N ASP A 258 22.45 8.32 -3.58
CA ASP A 258 23.76 8.28 -4.24
C ASP A 258 23.73 7.30 -5.44
N PRO A 259 24.20 7.71 -6.64
CA PRO A 259 24.09 6.88 -7.83
C PRO A 259 24.77 5.50 -7.71
N VAL A 260 25.84 5.38 -6.92
CA VAL A 260 26.54 4.10 -6.70
C VAL A 260 25.66 3.19 -5.84
N LEU A 261 25.09 3.72 -4.76
CA LEU A 261 24.17 2.96 -3.91
C LEU A 261 22.89 2.58 -4.66
N CYS A 262 22.35 3.50 -5.47
CA CYS A 262 21.19 3.24 -6.31
C CYS A 262 21.48 2.11 -7.30
N ALA A 263 22.59 2.17 -8.04
CA ALA A 263 22.96 1.13 -9.00
C ALA A 263 23.12 -0.25 -8.35
N ARG A 264 23.68 -0.31 -7.12
CA ARG A 264 23.78 -1.56 -6.35
C ARG A 264 22.41 -2.18 -6.10
N LEU A 265 21.45 -1.38 -5.64
CA LEU A 265 20.09 -1.86 -5.35
C LEU A 265 19.24 -2.13 -6.59
N THR A 266 19.51 -1.42 -7.71
CA THR A 266 18.71 -1.53 -8.93
C THR A 266 19.25 -2.52 -9.96
N THR A 267 20.45 -3.07 -9.75
CA THR A 267 21.03 -4.12 -10.62
C THR A 267 20.06 -5.29 -10.91
N PRO A 268 19.26 -5.80 -9.95
CA PRO A 268 18.30 -6.88 -10.22
C PRO A 268 17.16 -6.52 -11.20
N LEU A 269 16.96 -5.23 -11.52
CA LEU A 269 15.89 -4.77 -12.41
C LEU A 269 15.93 -5.46 -13.78
N THR A 270 17.12 -5.71 -14.32
CA THR A 270 17.28 -6.37 -15.63
C THR A 270 16.77 -7.80 -15.62
N ALA A 271 16.84 -8.50 -14.48
CA ALA A 271 16.33 -9.86 -14.35
C ALA A 271 14.80 -9.90 -14.45
N LEU A 272 14.11 -8.79 -14.14
CA LEU A 272 12.65 -8.71 -14.22
C LEU A 272 12.12 -8.33 -15.62
N ILE A 273 12.97 -7.84 -16.53
CA ILE A 273 12.58 -7.47 -17.91
C ILE A 273 11.78 -8.58 -18.61
N PRO A 274 12.16 -9.88 -18.52
CA PRO A 274 11.39 -10.95 -19.14
C PRO A 274 9.93 -11.03 -18.62
N LEU A 275 9.65 -10.60 -17.39
CA LEU A 275 8.30 -10.58 -16.84
C LEU A 275 7.54 -9.27 -17.14
N GLN A 276 8.19 -8.33 -17.82
CA GLN A 276 7.61 -7.05 -18.22
C GLN A 276 7.12 -7.08 -19.68
N ASP A 277 7.68 -7.97 -20.49
CA ASP A 277 7.15 -8.22 -21.84
C ASP A 277 5.83 -9.01 -21.75
N HIS A 278 4.86 -8.51 -22.52
CA HIS A 278 3.52 -9.03 -22.82
C HIS A 278 2.35 -8.40 -22.04
N SER A 279 2.00 -7.17 -22.45
CA SER A 279 0.67 -6.95 -23.02
C SER A 279 0.46 -7.91 -24.20
N VAL A 280 -0.71 -8.54 -24.28
CA VAL A 280 -1.19 -9.56 -25.25
C VAL A 280 -1.13 -11.00 -24.70
N HIS A 281 -2.12 -11.35 -23.87
CA HIS A 281 -3.29 -12.14 -24.29
C HIS A 281 -4.44 -11.99 -23.28
#